data_AF-A0A7C4VEG8-F1
#
_entry.id   AF-A0A7C4VEG8-F1
#
_cell.length_a   1.000
_cell.length_b   1.000
_cell.length_c   1.000
_cell.angle_alpha   90.00
_cell.angle_beta   90.00
_cell.angle_gamma   90.00
#
_symmetry.space_group_name_H-M   'P 1'
#
loop_
_entity.id
_entity.type
_entity.pdbx_description
1 polymer ?
#
loop_
_entity_poly.entity_id
_entity_poly.type
_entity_poly.pdbx_seq_one_letter_code
_entity_poly.pdbx_strand_id
1 'polypeptide(L)' 'MADPEELLKRIKAQFLKESRQMARELKKALIGKTIKDIEVLKNGGDIYIKLTTDKGQIVIGANDLGVWIDRPESSKS' A
#
# COMPACT_ATOMS: atom_id res chain seq x y z
N MET A 1 15.11 -13.17 -29.78
CA MET A 1 14.53 -11.89 -29.28
C MET A 1 13.25 -12.27 -28.56
N ALA A 2 13.08 -11.86 -27.30
CA ALA A 2 11.83 -12.13 -26.59
C ALA A 2 10.70 -11.31 -27.24
N ASP A 3 9.57 -11.95 -27.51
CA ASP A 3 8.41 -11.30 -28.11
C ASP A 3 7.89 -10.20 -27.15
N PRO A 4 7.80 -8.93 -27.61
CA PRO A 4 7.30 -7.81 -26.80
C PRO A 4 5.94 -8.09 -26.14
N GLU A 5 5.07 -8.88 -26.78
CA GLU A 5 3.77 -9.25 -26.22
C GLU A 5 3.89 -10.23 -25.05
N GLU A 6 4.84 -11.17 -25.12
CA GLU A 6 5.14 -12.09 -24.02
C GLU A 6 5.71 -11.34 -22.81
N LEU A 7 6.58 -10.36 -23.08
CA LEU A 7 7.20 -9.53 -22.05
C LEU A 7 6.16 -8.65 -21.34
N LEU A 8 5.25 -8.04 -22.10
CA LEU A 8 4.09 -7.31 -21.56
C LEU A 8 3.16 -8.20 -20.73
N LYS A 9 2.90 -9.44 -21.17
CA LYS A 9 2.09 -10.41 -20.41
C LYS A 9 2.74 -10.74 -19.06
N ARG A 10 4.06 -10.96 -19.04
CA ARG A 10 4.80 -11.26 -17.80
C ARG A 10 4.79 -10.08 -16.84
N ILE A 11 5.02 -8.85 -17.33
CA ILE A 11 4.95 -7.63 -16.52
C ILE A 11 3.55 -7.45 -15.93
N LYS A 12 2.50 -7.59 -16.74
CA LYS A 12 1.10 -7.48 -16.27
C LYS A 12 0.78 -8.53 -15.21
N ALA A 13 1.22 -9.77 -15.41
CA ALA A 13 0.98 -10.86 -14.47
C ALA A 13 1.70 -10.62 -13.12
N GLN A 14 2.93 -10.11 -13.16
CA GLN A 14 3.68 -9.73 -11.96
C GLN A 14 3.00 -8.59 -11.21
N PHE A 15 2.62 -7.52 -11.93
CA PHE A 15 1.94 -6.38 -11.34
C PHE A 15 0.60 -6.78 -10.69
N LEU A 16 -0.17 -7.68 -11.33
CA LEU A 16 -1.41 -8.22 -10.77
C LEU A 16 -1.18 -9.04 -9.49
N LYS A 17 -0.08 -9.80 -9.44
CA LYS A 17 0.27 -10.62 -8.27
C LYS A 17 0.66 -9.73 -7.08
N GLU A 18 1.51 -8.74 -7.33
CA GLU A 18 1.95 -7.76 -6.33
C GLU A 18 0.75 -6.91 -5.85
N SER A 19 -0.09 -6.42 -6.76
CA SER A 19 -1.32 -5.69 -6.42
C SER A 19 -2.29 -6.51 -5.54
N ARG A 20 -2.46 -7.81 -5.85
CA ARG A 20 -3.30 -8.70 -5.03
C ARG A 20 -2.71 -8.94 -3.65
N GLN A 21 -1.39 -9.07 -3.53
CA GLN A 21 -0.72 -9.23 -2.25
C GLN A 21 -0.86 -7.96 -1.40
N MET A 22 -0.63 -6.80 -2.01
CA MET A 22 -0.83 -5.49 -1.39
C MET A 22 -2.26 -5.32 -0.86
N ALA A 23 -3.27 -5.64 -1.67
CA ALA A 23 -4.67 -5.56 -1.25
C ALA A 23 -4.99 -6.49 -0.07
N ARG A 24 -4.38 -7.69 -0.01
CA ARG A 24 -4.55 -8.62 1.11
C ARG A 24 -3.93 -8.08 2.40
N GLU A 25 -2.71 -7.55 2.33
CA GLU A 25 -2.03 -6.98 3.49
C GLU A 25 -2.74 -5.71 3.97
N LEU A 26 -3.21 -4.86 3.05
CA LEU A 26 -4.02 -3.70 3.40
C LEU A 26 -5.33 -4.11 4.09
N LYS A 27 -6.02 -5.13 3.56
CA LYS A 27 -7.23 -5.65 4.18
C LYS A 27 -6.95 -6.16 5.59
N LYS A 28 -5.87 -6.93 5.81
CA LYS A 28 -5.45 -7.35 7.16
C LYS A 28 -5.15 -6.17 8.07
N ALA A 29 -4.47 -5.15 7.55
CA ALA A 29 -4.10 -3.96 8.30
C ALA A 29 -5.30 -3.11 8.72
N LEU A 30 -6.37 -3.12 7.93
CA LEU A 30 -7.59 -2.33 8.13
C LEU A 30 -8.73 -3.11 8.82
N ILE A 31 -8.67 -4.44 8.90
CA ILE A 31 -9.71 -5.24 9.57
C ILE A 31 -9.87 -4.78 11.03
N GLY A 32 -11.12 -4.47 11.40
CA GLY A 32 -11.45 -4.00 12.75
C GLY A 32 -10.88 -2.63 13.10
N LYS A 33 -10.50 -1.84 12.10
CA LYS A 33 -10.15 -0.42 12.22
C LYS A 33 -11.18 0.43 11.49
N THR A 34 -11.50 1.57 12.07
CA THR A 34 -12.37 2.58 11.44
C THR A 34 -11.48 3.63 10.82
N ILE A 35 -11.58 3.80 9.50
CA ILE A 35 -10.89 4.89 8.79
C ILE A 35 -11.57 6.19 9.19
N LYS A 36 -10.80 7.11 9.76
CA LYS A 36 -11.25 8.44 10.18
C LYS A 36 -10.93 9.50 9.14
N ASP A 37 -9.81 9.35 8.45
CA ASP A 37 -9.34 10.32 7.47
C ASP A 37 -8.44 9.67 6.41
N ILE A 38 -8.41 10.27 5.22
CA ILE A 38 -7.65 9.81 4.05
C ILE A 38 -6.95 11.00 3.42
N GLU A 39 -5.63 10.96 3.37
CA GLU A 39 -4.79 12.03 2.85
C GLU A 39 -3.90 11.51 1.71
N VAL A 40 -3.76 12.29 0.64
CA VAL A 40 -2.86 11.96 -0.48
C VAL A 40 -1.65 12.88 -0.42
N LEU A 41 -0.50 12.31 -0.11
CA LEU A 41 0.78 13.02 0.00
C LEU A 41 1.56 12.85 -1.30
N LYS A 42 2.18 13.93 -1.76
CA LYS A 42 3.10 13.92 -2.91
C LYS A 42 4.49 14.33 -2.43
N ASN A 43 5.48 13.46 -2.61
CA ASN A 43 6.86 13.76 -2.25
C ASN A 43 7.80 13.32 -3.38
N GLY A 44 8.55 14.26 -3.96
CA GLY A 44 9.60 13.92 -4.94
C GLY A 44 9.15 13.21 -6.22
N GLY A 45 7.85 13.27 -6.57
CA GLY A 45 7.26 12.50 -7.69
C GLY A 45 6.54 11.24 -7.24
N ASP A 46 6.72 10.83 -5.99
CA ASP A 46 6.01 9.73 -5.37
C ASP A 46 4.70 10.15 -4.74
N ILE A 47 3.69 9.31 -4.95
CA ILE A 47 2.36 9.48 -4.38
C ILE A 47 2.22 8.48 -3.22
N TYR A 48 1.78 8.97 -2.07
CA TYR A 48 1.47 8.16 -0.90
C TYR A 48 0.03 8.42 -0.46
N ILE A 49 -0.65 7.37 -0.01
CA ILE A 49 -1.98 7.46 0.60
C ILE A 49 -1.82 7.20 2.08
N LYS A 50 -2.07 8.20 2.91
CA LYS A 50 -2.09 8.11 4.36
C LYS A 50 -3.52 7.89 4.82
N LEU A 51 -3.77 6.75 5.45
CA LEU A 51 -5.02 6.40 6.11
C LEU A 51 -4.85 6.61 7.60
N THR A 52 -5.60 7.55 8.17
CA THR A 52 -5.70 7.69 9.62
C THR A 52 -6.87 6.84 10.09
N THR A 53 -6.60 5.93 11.04
CA THR A 53 -7.62 5.09 11.66
C THR A 53 -7.76 5.41 13.15
N ASP A 54 -8.79 4.86 13.77
CA ASP A 54 -8.99 4.83 15.22
C ASP A 54 -7.83 4.22 16.03
N LYS A 55 -6.94 3.45 15.40
CA LYS A 55 -5.85 2.70 16.06
C LYS A 55 -4.45 3.08 15.59
N GLY A 56 -4.31 4.11 14.74
CA GLY A 56 -3.01 4.56 14.23
C GLY A 56 -3.09 5.05 12.79
N GLN A 57 -1.94 5.10 12.12
CA GLN A 57 -1.81 5.58 10.75
C GLN A 57 -1.22 4.50 9.85
N ILE A 58 -1.71 4.40 8.62
CA ILE A 58 -1.22 3.47 7.60
C ILE A 58 -0.84 4.30 6.39
N VAL A 59 0.38 4.17 5.89
CA VAL A 59 0.86 4.88 4.70
C VAL A 59 1.11 3.88 3.59
N ILE A 60 0.55 4.14 2.42
CA ILE A 60 0.59 3.27 1.26
C ILE A 60 1.35 3.99 0.15
N GLY A 61 2.43 3.41 -0.36
CA GLY A 61 3.03 3.91 -1.60
C GLY A 61 2.10 3.59 -2.77
N ALA A 62 1.80 4.58 -3.61
CA ALA A 62 1.06 4.37 -4.86
C ALA A 62 2.00 4.06 -6.03
N ASN A 63 3.27 4.47 -5.94
CA ASN A 63 4.31 4.15 -6.93
C ASN A 63 5.14 2.92 -6.53
N ASP A 64 5.44 2.78 -5.24
CA ASP A 64 6.03 1.58 -4.66
C ASP A 64 4.89 0.73 -4.10
N LEU A 65 4.75 -0.52 -4.55
CA LEU A 65 3.70 -1.47 -4.13
C LEU A 65 3.81 -1.91 -2.65
N GLY A 66 4.43 -1.09 -1.80
CA GLY A 66 4.67 -1.30 -0.38
C GLY A 66 3.62 -0.63 0.52
N VAL A 67 3.20 -1.36 1.54
CA VAL A 67 2.35 -0.85 2.62
C VAL A 67 3.22 -0.66 3.86
N TRP A 68 3.34 0.58 4.35
CA TRP A 68 4.01 0.92 5.60
C TRP A 68 2.97 1.17 6.68
N ILE A 69 3.01 0.38 7.76
CA ILE A 69 2.09 0.51 8.88
C ILE A 69 2.88 1.06 10.05
N ASP A 70 2.69 2.35 10.33
CA ASP A 70 3.24 2.93 11.55
C ASP A 70 2.33 2.55 12.71
N ARG A 71 2.81 1.64 13.55
CA ARG A 71 2.12 1.32 14.80
C ARG A 71 2.61 2.32 15.82
N PRO A 72 1.74 3.18 16.40
CA PRO A 72 2.17 4.01 17.51
C PRO A 72 2.72 3.06 18.58
N GLU A 73 4.00 3.24 18.94
CA GLU A 73 4.59 2.54 20.07
C GLU A 73 3.63 2.66 21.24
N SER A 74 3.27 1.53 21.84
CA SER A 74 2.56 1.51 23.10
C SER A 74 3.43 2.30 24.08
N SER A 75 3.05 3.55 24.32
CA SER A 75 3.63 4.36 25.37
C SER A 75 3.44 3.59 26.67
N LYS A 76 4.50 2.95 27.14
CA LYS A 76 4.63 2.54 28.52
C LYS A 76 4.78 3.84 29.32
N SER A 77 3.73 4.22 30.04
CA SER A 77 3.83 4.99 31.29
C SER A 77 2.59 4.69 32.12
#